data_AF-A0A2V7G5Y0-F1
#
_entry.id   AF-A0A2V7G5Y0-F1
#
_cell.length_a   1.000
_cell.length_b   1.000
_cell.length_c   1.000
_cell.angle_alpha   90.00
_cell.angle_beta   90.00
_cell.angle_gamma   90.00
#
_symmetry.space_group_name_H-M   'P 1'
#
loop_
_entity.id
_entity.type
_entity.pdbx_description
1 polymer ?
#
loop_
_entity_poly.entity_id
_entity_poly.type
_entity_poly.pdbx_seq_one_letter_code
_entity_poly.pdbx_strand_id
1 'polypeptide(L)'
;MDKYEDLERSLDPHRAEEQDAAVAEVAGRLRQRGIAVTGAEDSDDLANLLAAVERFELAVEAHGGDLMVDDLRSSRPDDPHYVVPRRQHGEVIRAYIGRIDEATASLRRHPRRPD
;
A
#
# COMPACT_ATOMS: atom_id res chain seq x y z
N MET A 1 2.17 20.70 -33.65
CA MET A 1 2.59 21.35 -32.38
C MET A 1 3.46 20.38 -31.56
N ASP A 2 4.07 19.39 -32.23
CA ASP A 2 4.53 18.14 -31.61
C ASP A 2 6.04 18.12 -31.33
N LYS A 3 6.79 19.09 -31.87
CA LYS A 3 8.25 19.13 -31.76
C LYS A 3 8.76 19.65 -30.41
N TYR A 4 7.91 20.31 -29.62
CA TYR A 4 8.27 20.90 -28.34
C TYR A 4 8.06 19.91 -27.19
N GLU A 5 7.00 19.09 -27.21
CA GLU A 5 6.74 18.05 -26.21
C GLU A 5 7.77 16.90 -26.26
N ASP A 6 8.18 16.46 -27.47
CA ASP A 6 9.26 15.47 -27.62
C ASP A 6 10.62 16.00 -27.12
N LEU A 7 10.87 17.31 -27.27
CA LEU A 7 12.09 17.94 -26.78
C LEU A 7 12.09 18.03 -25.24
N GLU A 8 10.94 18.39 -24.65
CA GLU A 8 10.76 18.48 -23.19
C GLU A 8 10.91 17.10 -22.52
N ARG A 9 10.43 16.03 -23.16
CA ARG A 9 10.65 14.64 -22.72
C ARG A 9 12.12 14.20 -22.84
N SER A 10 12.87 14.73 -23.81
CA SER A 10 14.30 14.45 -24.02
C SER A 10 15.22 15.24 -23.09
N LEU A 11 14.74 16.35 -22.52
CA LEU A 11 15.54 17.28 -21.72
C LEU A 11 15.61 16.91 -20.24
N ASP A 12 14.80 15.97 -19.76
CA ASP A 12 14.77 15.57 -18.35
C ASP A 12 14.80 14.05 -18.14
N PRO A 13 15.83 13.34 -18.66
CA PRO A 13 16.01 11.92 -18.40
C PRO A 13 16.10 11.63 -16.89
N HIS A 14 16.65 12.58 -16.12
CA HIS A 14 16.72 12.50 -14.67
C HIS A 14 15.34 12.45 -14.02
N ARG A 15 14.34 13.17 -14.55
CA ARG A 15 12.97 13.08 -14.02
C ARG A 15 12.34 11.69 -14.20
N ALA A 16 12.59 11.03 -15.33
CA ALA A 16 12.10 9.66 -15.54
C ALA A 16 12.85 8.66 -14.64
N GLU A 17 14.17 8.83 -14.47
CA GLU A 17 14.98 8.02 -13.55
C GLU A 17 14.56 8.21 -12.08
N GLU A 18 14.27 9.44 -11.66
CA GLU A 18 13.78 9.74 -10.31
C GLU A 18 12.38 9.16 -10.05
N GLN A 19 11.49 9.19 -11.05
CA GLN A 19 10.18 8.56 -10.96
C GLN A 19 10.29 7.04 -10.83
N ASP A 20 11.14 6.40 -11.64
CA ASP A 20 11.34 4.95 -11.60
C ASP A 20 11.96 4.50 -10.26
N ALA A 21 12.93 5.28 -9.76
CA ALA A 21 13.52 5.06 -8.43
C ALA A 21 12.48 5.18 -7.31
N ALA A 22 11.60 6.19 -7.36
CA ALA A 22 10.52 6.36 -6.38
C ALA A 22 9.52 5.19 -6.44
N VAL A 23 9.14 4.74 -7.63
CA VAL A 23 8.26 3.57 -7.81
C VAL A 23 8.90 2.30 -7.24
N ALA A 24 10.18 2.06 -7.54
CA ALA A 24 10.92 0.92 -7.00
C ALA A 24 10.99 0.96 -5.47
N GLU A 25 11.16 2.15 -4.89
CA GLU A 25 11.15 2.35 -3.44
C GLU A 25 9.78 2.00 -2.83
N VAL A 26 8.69 2.54 -3.39
CA VAL A 26 7.32 2.26 -2.95
C VAL A 26 7.01 0.77 -3.05
N ALA A 27 7.36 0.14 -4.18
CA ALA A 27 7.20 -1.30 -4.35
C ALA A 27 8.01 -2.10 -3.33
N GLY A 28 9.23 -1.65 -3.00
CA GLY A 28 10.06 -2.23 -1.95
C GLY A 28 9.39 -2.15 -0.57
N ARG A 29 8.82 -1.00 -0.21
CA ARG A 29 8.09 -0.80 1.06
C ARG A 29 6.85 -1.69 1.17
N LEU A 30 6.11 -1.87 0.07
CA LEU A 30 4.95 -2.78 0.01
C LEU A 30 5.37 -4.24 0.20
N ARG A 31 6.46 -4.68 -0.47
CA ARG A 31 6.99 -6.04 -0.30
C ARG A 31 7.48 -6.32 1.11
N GLN A 32 8.10 -5.35 1.77
CA GLN A 32 8.54 -5.48 3.17
C GLN A 32 7.37 -5.73 4.12
N ARG A 33 6.19 -5.20 3.81
CA ARG A 33 4.91 -5.44 4.52
C ARG A 33 4.20 -6.72 4.08
N GLY A 34 4.86 -7.58 3.28
CA GLY A 34 4.27 -8.83 2.79
C GLY A 34 3.23 -8.67 1.69
N ILE A 35 3.11 -7.49 1.08
CA ILE A 35 2.18 -7.25 -0.03
C ILE A 35 2.87 -7.62 -1.34
N ALA A 36 2.24 -8.52 -2.10
CA ALA A 36 2.73 -8.92 -3.41
C ALA A 36 2.43 -7.83 -4.43
N VAL A 37 3.50 -7.29 -5.04
CA VAL A 37 3.49 -6.37 -6.19
C VAL A 37 4.31 -6.98 -7.32
N THR A 38 3.71 -7.04 -8.51
CA THR A 38 4.27 -7.75 -9.67
C THR A 38 5.26 -6.90 -10.48
N GLY A 39 5.25 -5.58 -10.27
CA GLY A 39 6.03 -4.61 -11.03
C GLY A 39 5.38 -4.22 -12.37
N ALA A 40 4.21 -4.78 -12.69
CA ALA A 40 3.43 -4.38 -13.87
C ALA A 40 2.42 -3.26 -13.54
N GLU A 41 2.40 -2.82 -12.29
CA GLU A 41 1.39 -1.89 -11.80
C GLU A 41 1.84 -0.44 -11.94
N ASP A 42 0.87 0.44 -12.17
CA ASP A 42 1.10 1.86 -12.40
C ASP A 42 1.61 2.57 -11.14
N SER A 43 2.42 3.61 -11.31
CA SER A 43 2.99 4.39 -10.22
C SER A 43 1.93 4.98 -9.30
N ASP A 44 0.82 5.50 -9.85
CA ASP A 44 -0.27 6.06 -9.05
C ASP A 44 -0.99 4.95 -8.28
N ASP A 45 -1.21 3.79 -8.90
CA ASP A 45 -1.85 2.65 -8.23
C ASP A 45 -0.98 2.13 -7.07
N LEU A 46 0.35 2.11 -7.22
CA LEU A 46 1.28 1.73 -6.16
C LEU A 46 1.32 2.75 -5.01
N ALA A 47 1.34 4.04 -5.32
CA ALA A 47 1.29 5.10 -4.33
C ALA A 47 -0.03 5.08 -3.54
N ASN A 48 -1.16 4.90 -4.23
CA ASN A 48 -2.47 4.78 -3.61
C ASN A 48 -2.57 3.53 -2.73
N LEU A 49 -1.97 2.41 -3.15
CA LEU A 49 -1.91 1.19 -2.35
C LEU A 49 -1.10 1.40 -1.07
N LEU A 50 0.07 2.03 -1.15
CA LEU A 50 0.87 2.35 0.04
C LEU A 50 0.08 3.23 1.00
N ALA A 51 -0.55 4.30 0.51
CA ALA A 51 -1.38 5.18 1.33
C ALA A 51 -2.57 4.44 1.98
N ALA A 52 -3.18 3.47 1.28
CA ALA A 52 -4.26 2.66 1.85
C ALA A 52 -3.78 1.79 3.02
N VAL A 53 -2.62 1.18 2.87
CA VAL A 53 -1.99 0.35 3.91
C VAL A 53 -1.62 1.21 5.12
N GLU A 54 -0.98 2.36 4.92
CA GLU A 54 -0.63 3.27 6.02
C GLU A 54 -1.88 3.77 6.78
N ARG A 55 -2.98 4.06 6.07
CA ARG A 55 -4.26 4.43 6.71
C ARG A 55 -4.86 3.30 7.55
N PHE A 56 -4.67 2.06 7.14
CA PHE A 56 -5.08 0.90 7.91
C PHE A 56 -4.18 0.74 9.16
N GLU A 57 -2.85 0.79 9.00
CA GLU A 57 -1.87 0.70 10.09
C GLU A 57 -2.16 1.75 11.18
N LEU A 58 -2.40 3.01 10.79
CA LEU A 58 -2.80 4.07 11.73
C LEU A 58 -4.10 3.77 12.47
N ALA A 59 -5.06 3.10 11.81
CA ALA A 59 -6.30 2.71 12.47
C ALA A 59 -6.07 1.57 13.47
N VAL A 60 -5.16 0.64 13.19
CA VAL A 60 -4.74 -0.43 14.11
C VAL A 60 -4.11 0.16 15.37
N GLU A 61 -3.11 1.03 15.21
CA GLU A 61 -2.45 1.69 16.34
C GLU A 61 -3.46 2.49 17.18
N ALA A 62 -4.38 3.20 16.54
CA ALA A 62 -5.43 3.94 17.24
C ALA A 62 -6.37 3.03 18.06
N HIS A 63 -6.51 1.75 17.70
CA HIS A 63 -7.34 0.78 18.44
C HIS A 63 -6.54 -0.06 19.44
N GLY A 64 -5.24 0.25 19.60
CA GLY A 64 -4.35 -0.44 20.54
C GLY A 64 -3.79 -1.75 19.99
N GLY A 65 -3.81 -1.95 18.67
CA GLY A 65 -3.11 -3.06 18.02
C GLY A 65 -1.61 -2.80 17.95
N ASP A 66 -0.82 -3.88 17.88
CA ASP A 66 0.63 -3.82 17.78
C ASP A 66 1.05 -4.22 16.35
N LEU A 67 1.54 -3.27 15.56
CA LEU A 67 1.95 -3.51 14.18
C LEU A 67 3.08 -4.55 14.05
N MET A 68 3.87 -4.78 15.10
CA MET A 68 4.90 -5.83 15.10
C MET A 68 4.30 -7.24 15.24
N VAL A 69 3.14 -7.35 15.89
CA VAL A 69 2.42 -8.61 16.15
C VAL A 69 1.32 -8.86 15.12
N ASP A 70 0.66 -7.80 14.64
CA ASP A 70 -0.48 -7.85 13.73
C ASP A 70 -0.10 -7.63 12.25
N ASP A 71 1.19 -7.71 11.90
CA ASP A 71 1.66 -7.67 10.50
C ASP A 71 1.13 -8.88 9.69
N LEU A 72 0.97 -8.70 8.38
CA LEU A 72 0.59 -9.70 7.36
C LEU A 72 1.44 -10.99 7.38
N ARG A 73 2.65 -10.91 7.95
CA ARG A 73 3.60 -12.01 8.08
C ARG A 73 3.49 -12.74 9.41
N SER A 74 2.77 -12.18 10.38
CA SER A 74 2.59 -12.80 11.68
C SER A 74 1.76 -14.08 11.55
N SER A 75 2.19 -15.12 12.25
CA SER A 75 1.49 -16.41 12.28
C SER A 75 0.40 -16.47 13.35
N ARG A 76 0.38 -15.50 14.28
CA ARG A 76 -0.56 -15.42 15.40
C ARG A 76 -0.82 -13.94 15.74
N PRO A 77 -1.66 -13.24 14.96
CA PRO A 77 -2.10 -11.89 15.32
C PRO A 77 -2.96 -11.94 16.59
N ASP A 78 -2.97 -10.85 17.34
CA ASP A 78 -3.79 -10.72 18.55
C ASP A 78 -5.27 -10.56 18.19
N ASP A 79 -5.57 -9.79 17.13
CA ASP A 79 -6.91 -9.69 16.53
C ASP A 79 -6.81 -9.79 15.00
N PRO A 80 -7.58 -10.69 14.35
CA PRO A 80 -7.63 -10.76 12.89
C PRO A 80 -8.04 -9.44 12.19
N HIS A 81 -8.75 -8.52 12.87
CA HIS A 81 -9.13 -7.22 12.32
C HIS A 81 -7.97 -6.23 12.28
N TYR A 82 -6.87 -6.50 12.99
CA TYR A 82 -5.64 -5.71 12.94
C TYR A 82 -4.69 -6.14 11.82
N VAL A 83 -5.03 -7.20 11.09
CA VAL A 83 -4.22 -7.69 9.97
C VAL A 83 -4.74 -7.11 8.66
N VAL A 84 -3.84 -6.53 7.87
CA VAL A 84 -4.18 -6.07 6.51
C VAL A 84 -4.68 -7.28 5.69
N PRO A 85 -5.77 -7.14 4.91
CA PRO A 85 -6.25 -8.22 4.05
C PRO A 85 -5.16 -8.73 3.11
N ARG A 86 -5.08 -10.04 2.86
CA ARG A 86 -4.15 -10.58 1.85
C ARG A 86 -4.66 -10.32 0.44
N ARG A 87 -3.77 -9.87 -0.46
CA ARG A 87 -4.05 -9.78 -1.91
C ARG A 87 -4.36 -11.17 -2.48
N GLN A 88 -5.46 -11.29 -3.21
CA GLN A 88 -5.84 -12.55 -3.86
C GLN A 88 -5.08 -12.74 -5.18
N HIS A 89 -4.96 -13.98 -5.63
CA HIS A 89 -4.31 -14.28 -6.91
C HIS A 89 -5.11 -13.70 -8.08
N GLY A 90 -4.46 -12.90 -8.93
CA GLY A 90 -5.11 -12.23 -10.07
C GLY A 90 -5.97 -11.02 -9.69
N GLU A 91 -5.96 -10.60 -8.41
CA GLU A 91 -6.67 -9.41 -7.98
C GLU A 91 -6.01 -8.14 -8.51
N VAL A 92 -6.82 -7.30 -9.16
CA VAL A 92 -6.40 -5.97 -9.62
C VAL A 92 -6.12 -5.06 -8.43
N ILE A 93 -5.08 -4.22 -8.51
CA ILE A 93 -4.66 -3.38 -7.37
C ILE A 93 -5.80 -2.51 -6.85
N ARG A 94 -6.57 -1.88 -7.74
CA ARG A 94 -7.68 -1.00 -7.32
C ARG A 94 -8.75 -1.73 -6.50
N ALA A 95 -9.05 -2.99 -6.84
CA ALA A 95 -9.97 -3.80 -6.05
C ALA A 95 -9.37 -4.15 -4.68
N TYR A 96 -8.08 -4.47 -4.66
CA TYR A 96 -7.35 -4.73 -3.42
C TYR A 96 -7.32 -3.51 -2.49
N ILE A 97 -7.05 -2.31 -3.03
CA ILE A 97 -7.13 -1.04 -2.30
C ILE A 97 -8.52 -0.87 -1.66
N GLY A 98 -9.58 -1.09 -2.44
CA GLY A 98 -10.95 -1.01 -1.93
C GLY A 98 -11.20 -1.91 -0.71
N ARG A 99 -10.67 -3.14 -0.72
CA ARG A 99 -10.80 -4.06 0.43
C ARG A 99 -10.01 -3.59 1.65
N ILE A 100 -8.84 -2.97 1.46
CA ILE A 100 -8.08 -2.39 2.57
C ILE A 100 -8.85 -1.20 3.18
N ASP A 101 -9.47 -0.36 2.35
CA ASP A 101 -10.29 0.75 2.80
C ASP A 101 -11.54 0.28 3.55
N GLU A 102 -12.20 -0.77 3.07
CA GLU A 102 -13.33 -1.41 3.76
C GLU A 102 -12.90 -2.01 5.11
N ALA A 103 -11.76 -2.71 5.15
CA ALA A 103 -11.20 -3.25 6.38
C ALA A 103 -10.87 -2.14 7.38
N THR A 104 -10.29 -1.02 6.91
CA THR A 104 -10.03 0.17 7.72
C THR A 104 -11.32 0.75 8.30
N ALA A 105 -12.37 0.86 7.48
CA ALA A 105 -13.66 1.37 7.91
C ALA A 105 -14.34 0.43 8.91
N SER A 106 -14.19 -0.89 8.72
CA SER A 106 -14.68 -1.90 9.67
C SER A 106 -13.93 -1.80 11.00
N LEU A 107 -12.61 -1.66 10.94
CA LEU A 107 -11.77 -1.57 12.12
C LEU A 107 -12.10 -0.34 12.97
N ARG A 108 -12.39 0.80 12.34
CA ARG A 108 -12.83 2.02 13.05
C ARG A 108 -14.15 1.85 13.82
N ARG A 109 -14.93 0.82 13.50
CA ARG A 109 -16.17 0.46 14.22
C ARG A 109 -15.95 -0.67 15.23
N HIS A 110 -14.78 -1.31 15.21
CA HIS A 110 -14.44 -2.40 16.11
C HIS A 110 -14.14 -1.84 17.51
N PRO A 111 -14.60 -2.48 18.60
CA PRO A 111 -14.21 -2.10 19.94
C PRO A 111 -12.68 -2.02 20.08
N ARG A 112 -12.22 -0.94 20.69
CA ARG A 112 -10.81 -0.77 21.06
C ARG A 112 -10.44 -1.83 22.08
N ARG A 113 -9.19 -2.29 22.01
CA ARG A 113 -8.64 -3.17 23.03
C ARG A 113 -8.62 -2.42 24.37
N PRO A 114 -9.18 -2.98 25.46
CA PRO A 114 -9.05 -2.38 26.78
C PRO A 114 -7.58 -2.43 27.23
N ASP A 115 -7.12 -1.33 27.85
CA ASP A 115 -5.78 -1.15 28.41
C ASP A 115 -5.48 -2.17 29.53
#